data_AF-V7PGI5-F1
#
_entry.id   AF-V7PGI5-F1
#
_cell.length_a   1.000
_cell.length_b   1.000
_cell.length_c   1.000
_cell.angle_alpha   90.00
_cell.angle_beta   90.00
_cell.angle_gamma   90.00
#
_symmetry.space_group_name_H-M   'P 1'
#
loop_
_entity.id
_entity.type
_entity.pdbx_description
1 polymer ?
#
loop_
_entity_poly.entity_id
_entity_poly.type
_entity_poly.pdbx_seq_one_letter_code
_entity_poly.pdbx_strand_id
1 'polypeptide(L)'
;MMDMCNSCNNMAYNSINKQNGIKLNKKNCTIITFCIFFIFFLSTINNLFKYIHIKTSRYILTYSNILYLISFLSLNKQVESLIGLDDGILPINEYINDLKKILKRIDFFFVRRLVYCVYKFWEYVIRNRIKVKTFCKVGILLSILNFLIQKNVQNDFIRIFCSLYLFPLLFILHISFKIVMRDFMVFQCDLLMNEFGFLLIFLNLSDSYYLIYSNTLIICLLRLVCFKILFNSGVHKFVYKGSQWLDLKGCENLFLSQPLPSILSYIAYCKFDKSIICFLIIISEILLSWLIFCSSKLRILFYIIFINIHLSCHIICNNIFLSYIFIILFFSLFDDSIINFFSTSGNIPDLYKNNELVNLSIYLIVCLINIIISLFYLIFVFINFVPFFEKWNILDFQCFHIVYKFYYYFCPLNVCNSYAMLTCTNKCRQEIIIEELHKIGNECKWQYVNFNYKPGNINKIGSILWWGHIPRLEWKLYYFINYTEYNKKGIYPVYICSFLKKLYNREKEIISMFKEKNIQGVPLMIKLTSHYYMMNIKGCREVDSPMCNFRMEEYKQWECGKYWKRRKVRVMETLKYRENKTN
;
A
#
# COMPACT_ATOMS: atom_id res chain seq x y z
N MET A 1 -13.21 -5.64 -11.19
CA MET A 1 -12.27 -6.16 -10.16
C MET A 1 -11.29 -7.15 -10.75
N MET A 2 -11.75 -8.20 -11.47
CA MET A 2 -10.88 -9.01 -12.33
C MET A 2 -10.17 -8.16 -13.39
N ASP A 3 -10.87 -7.20 -14.01
CA ASP A 3 -10.22 -6.28 -14.95
C ASP A 3 -9.36 -5.20 -14.29
N MET A 4 -9.43 -5.00 -12.96
CA MET A 4 -8.56 -4.03 -12.24
C MET A 4 -7.32 -4.69 -11.65
N CYS A 5 -7.42 -5.93 -11.15
CA CYS A 5 -6.23 -6.73 -10.84
C CYS A 5 -5.49 -7.17 -12.11
N ASN A 6 -6.23 -7.53 -13.18
CA ASN A 6 -5.62 -7.77 -14.48
C ASN A 6 -5.13 -6.49 -15.15
N SER A 7 -5.78 -5.32 -15.05
CA SER A 7 -5.20 -4.11 -15.68
C SER A 7 -4.05 -3.51 -14.89
N CYS A 8 -4.07 -3.50 -13.54
CA CYS A 8 -2.95 -2.93 -12.77
C CYS A 8 -1.69 -3.80 -12.87
N ASN A 9 -1.80 -5.13 -12.92
CA ASN A 9 -0.65 -6.00 -13.11
C ASN A 9 -0.36 -6.29 -14.59
N ASN A 10 -1.36 -6.60 -15.44
CA ASN A 10 -1.11 -6.94 -16.85
C ASN A 10 -0.84 -5.73 -17.77
N MET A 11 -1.35 -4.52 -17.50
CA MET A 11 -1.03 -3.35 -18.36
C MET A 11 0.35 -2.77 -18.06
N ALA A 12 0.82 -2.84 -16.81
CA ALA A 12 2.23 -2.58 -16.50
C ALA A 12 3.14 -3.66 -17.10
N TYR A 13 2.68 -4.91 -17.13
CA TYR A 13 3.37 -6.05 -17.73
C TYR A 13 3.55 -5.97 -19.24
N ASN A 14 2.48 -5.69 -19.98
CA ASN A 14 2.51 -5.84 -21.44
C ASN A 14 2.99 -4.58 -22.16
N SER A 15 2.81 -3.39 -21.57
CA SER A 15 3.15 -2.12 -22.25
C SER A 15 4.61 -1.67 -22.06
N ILE A 16 5.33 -2.19 -21.05
CA ILE A 16 6.70 -1.78 -20.71
C ILE A 16 7.76 -2.80 -21.18
N ASN A 17 7.35 -3.99 -21.62
CA ASN A 17 8.23 -5.05 -22.17
C ASN A 17 9.03 -4.66 -23.44
N LYS A 18 8.93 -3.41 -23.92
CA LYS A 18 9.66 -2.92 -25.09
C LYS A 18 10.82 -1.96 -24.80
N GLN A 19 11.15 -1.66 -23.54
CA GLN A 19 12.25 -0.73 -23.24
C GLN A 19 13.28 -1.28 -22.23
N ASN A 20 14.44 -1.69 -22.76
CA ASN A 20 15.76 -1.70 -22.13
C ASN A 20 15.87 -2.25 -20.69
N GLY A 21 15.18 -3.34 -20.38
CA GLY A 21 15.43 -4.15 -19.19
C GLY A 21 16.52 -5.20 -19.44
N ILE A 22 17.29 -5.55 -18.41
CA ILE A 22 18.25 -6.68 -18.46
C ILE A 22 17.44 -7.96 -18.73
N LYS A 23 17.72 -8.65 -19.85
CA LYS A 23 17.13 -9.96 -20.14
C LYS A 23 17.75 -11.00 -19.20
N LEU A 24 17.12 -11.21 -18.05
CA LEU A 24 17.50 -12.28 -17.13
C LEU A 24 17.20 -13.64 -17.78
N ASN A 25 18.18 -14.55 -17.77
CA ASN A 25 18.02 -15.89 -18.32
C ASN A 25 17.00 -16.69 -17.51
N LYS A 26 15.90 -17.13 -18.13
CA LYS A 26 14.81 -17.88 -17.49
C LYS A 26 15.32 -19.00 -16.56
N LYS A 27 16.36 -19.74 -16.96
CA LYS A 27 16.96 -20.81 -16.13
C LYS A 27 17.52 -20.30 -14.79
N ASN A 28 18.15 -19.13 -14.78
CA ASN A 28 18.69 -18.55 -13.54
C ASN A 28 17.55 -18.10 -12.62
N CYS A 29 16.49 -17.53 -13.20
CA CYS A 29 15.28 -17.12 -12.51
C CYS A 29 14.59 -18.30 -11.80
N THR A 30 14.51 -19.43 -12.49
CA THR A 30 13.96 -20.67 -11.92
C THR A 30 14.83 -21.19 -10.79
N ILE A 31 16.16 -21.20 -10.95
CA ILE A 31 17.08 -21.63 -9.90
C ILE A 31 16.93 -20.75 -8.65
N ILE A 32 16.88 -19.43 -8.82
CA ILE A 32 16.73 -18.49 -7.70
C ILE A 32 15.41 -18.71 -6.97
N THR A 33 14.30 -18.89 -7.68
CA THR A 33 12.98 -19.13 -7.05
C THR A 33 12.95 -20.46 -6.28
N PHE A 34 13.52 -21.53 -6.82
CA PHE A 34 13.68 -22.79 -6.09
C PHE A 34 14.62 -22.68 -4.88
N CYS A 35 15.70 -21.91 -4.99
CA CYS A 35 16.59 -21.62 -3.84
C CYS A 35 15.85 -20.87 -2.74
N ILE A 36 15.02 -19.86 -3.07
CA ILE A 36 14.18 -19.15 -2.09
C ILE A 36 13.25 -20.14 -1.38
N PHE A 37 12.57 -21.00 -2.16
CA PHE A 37 11.69 -22.03 -1.62
C PHE A 37 12.44 -22.95 -0.66
N PHE A 38 13.56 -23.53 -1.08
CA PHE A 38 14.35 -24.45 -0.26
C PHE A 38 14.86 -23.80 1.04
N ILE A 39 15.44 -22.59 0.95
CA ILE A 39 15.97 -21.87 2.13
C ILE A 39 14.84 -21.49 3.08
N PHE A 40 13.68 -21.09 2.56
CA PHE A 40 12.50 -20.80 3.38
C PHE A 40 12.05 -22.04 4.17
N PHE A 41 11.89 -23.19 3.51
CA PHE A 41 11.50 -24.42 4.21
C PHE A 41 12.54 -24.85 5.25
N LEU A 42 13.82 -24.79 4.94
CA LEU A 42 14.89 -25.08 5.90
C LEU A 42 14.82 -24.14 7.12
N SER A 43 14.56 -22.85 6.89
CA SER A 43 14.33 -21.88 7.95
C SER A 43 13.12 -22.25 8.81
N THR A 44 12.01 -22.65 8.20
CA THR A 44 10.78 -23.01 8.93
C THR A 44 10.98 -24.21 9.84
N ILE A 45 11.67 -25.25 9.35
CA ILE A 45 12.05 -26.42 10.15
C ILE A 45 12.95 -26.01 11.32
N ASN A 46 13.98 -25.21 11.05
CA ASN A 46 14.88 -24.71 12.11
C ASN A 46 14.13 -23.88 13.17
N ASN A 47 13.10 -23.11 12.78
CA ASN A 47 12.31 -22.34 13.74
C ASN A 47 11.39 -23.21 14.59
N LEU A 48 10.73 -24.22 14.00
CA LEU A 48 9.89 -25.17 14.73
C LEU A 48 10.63 -25.92 15.84
N PHE A 49 11.93 -26.18 15.66
CA PHE A 49 12.74 -26.90 16.65
C PHE A 49 13.40 -26.02 17.70
N LYS A 50 13.78 -24.77 17.38
CA LYS A 50 14.68 -23.97 18.23
C LYS A 50 14.06 -22.76 18.91
N TYR A 51 12.94 -22.23 18.42
CA TYR A 51 12.44 -20.92 18.85
C TYR A 51 10.97 -20.97 19.27
N ILE A 52 10.62 -20.07 20.18
CA ILE A 52 9.26 -19.84 20.68
C ILE A 52 8.89 -18.39 20.36
N HIS A 53 7.64 -18.15 19.98
CA HIS A 53 7.17 -16.87 19.41
C HIS A 53 5.85 -16.37 20.01
N ILE A 54 5.49 -16.80 21.22
CA ILE A 54 4.20 -16.43 21.83
C ILE A 54 4.22 -14.94 22.20
N LYS A 55 5.28 -14.47 22.86
CA LYS A 55 5.38 -13.04 23.20
C LYS A 55 5.48 -12.18 21.95
N THR A 56 6.26 -12.62 20.95
CA THR A 56 6.37 -11.88 19.68
C THR A 56 5.01 -11.75 18.99
N SER A 57 4.23 -12.85 18.94
CA SER A 57 2.84 -12.87 18.47
C SER A 57 1.97 -11.82 19.20
N ARG A 58 2.00 -11.79 20.53
CA ARG A 58 1.22 -10.82 21.34
C ARG A 58 1.58 -9.37 21.02
N TYR A 59 2.86 -9.05 20.83
CA TYR A 59 3.28 -7.70 20.44
C TYR A 59 2.76 -7.31 19.05
N ILE A 60 2.85 -8.23 18.08
CA ILE A 60 2.33 -8.03 16.72
C ILE A 60 0.81 -7.80 16.77
N LEU A 61 0.07 -8.67 17.47
CA LEU A 61 -1.38 -8.55 17.65
C LEU A 61 -1.76 -7.23 18.31
N THR A 62 -1.09 -6.85 19.41
CA THR A 62 -1.37 -5.60 20.13
C THR A 62 -1.16 -4.39 19.23
N TYR A 63 0.02 -4.24 18.63
CA TYR A 63 0.35 -3.04 17.85
C TYR A 63 -0.33 -2.99 16.48
N SER A 64 -0.73 -4.14 15.92
CA SER A 64 -1.52 -4.16 14.69
C SER A 64 -2.86 -3.40 14.80
N ASN A 65 -3.43 -3.31 16.01
CA ASN A 65 -4.63 -2.50 16.24
C ASN A 65 -4.37 -1.00 16.03
N ILE A 66 -3.16 -0.51 16.31
CA ILE A 66 -2.75 0.87 16.03
C ILE A 66 -2.71 1.11 14.51
N LEU A 67 -2.32 0.12 13.71
CA LEU A 67 -2.34 0.23 12.25
C LEU A 67 -3.77 0.35 11.72
N TYR A 68 -4.69 -0.47 12.22
CA TYR A 68 -6.11 -0.33 11.88
C TYR A 68 -6.65 1.04 12.29
N LEU A 69 -6.32 1.51 13.49
CA LEU A 69 -6.69 2.84 13.97
C LEU A 69 -6.21 3.95 13.03
N ILE A 70 -4.93 3.96 12.66
CA ILE A 70 -4.36 4.95 11.73
C ILE A 70 -5.00 4.84 10.34
N SER A 71 -5.23 3.63 9.83
CA SER A 71 -5.90 3.39 8.54
C SER A 71 -7.30 4.02 8.51
N PHE A 72 -8.13 3.72 9.51
CA PHE A 72 -9.50 4.25 9.59
C PHE A 72 -9.53 5.75 9.88
N LEU A 73 -8.61 6.29 10.69
CA LEU A 73 -8.47 7.74 10.91
C LEU A 73 -8.10 8.48 9.62
N SER A 74 -7.19 7.90 8.83
CA SER A 74 -6.79 8.44 7.54
C SER A 74 -7.97 8.46 6.56
N LEU A 75 -8.72 7.36 6.47
CA LEU A 75 -9.93 7.25 5.66
C LEU A 75 -11.03 8.24 6.08
N ASN A 76 -11.30 8.34 7.38
CA ASN A 76 -12.34 9.19 7.98
C ASN A 76 -12.25 10.68 7.55
N LYS A 77 -11.07 11.16 7.11
CA LYS A 77 -10.89 12.52 6.60
C LYS A 77 -11.45 12.76 5.20
N GLN A 78 -11.34 11.78 4.29
CA GLN A 78 -11.67 11.96 2.88
C GLN A 78 -12.81 11.04 2.38
N VAL A 79 -13.24 10.05 3.17
CA VAL A 79 -14.11 8.97 2.68
C VAL A 79 -15.44 9.46 2.10
N GLU A 80 -16.08 10.46 2.72
CA GLU A 80 -17.38 10.97 2.24
C GLU A 80 -17.23 11.67 0.88
N SER A 81 -16.24 12.56 0.74
CA SER A 81 -15.97 13.20 -0.55
C SER A 81 -15.54 12.21 -1.65
N LEU A 82 -14.92 11.08 -1.28
CA LEU A 82 -14.46 10.09 -2.26
C LEU A 82 -15.57 9.13 -2.70
N ILE A 83 -16.33 8.58 -1.75
CA ILE A 83 -17.33 7.52 -1.97
C ILE A 83 -18.62 7.74 -1.18
N GLY A 84 -19.03 8.98 -0.97
CA GLY A 84 -20.35 9.30 -0.43
C GLY A 84 -21.46 8.59 -1.22
N LEU A 85 -22.64 8.45 -0.61
CA LEU A 85 -23.76 7.70 -1.20
C LEU A 85 -24.12 8.20 -2.61
N ASP A 86 -24.33 9.51 -2.73
CA ASP A 86 -24.66 10.22 -3.98
C ASP A 86 -23.59 11.27 -4.34
N ASP A 87 -23.09 11.99 -3.34
CA ASP A 87 -22.25 13.18 -3.52
C ASP A 87 -20.73 12.88 -3.62
N GLY A 88 -20.31 11.64 -3.39
CA GLY A 88 -18.90 11.24 -3.53
C GLY A 88 -18.39 11.27 -4.99
N ILE A 89 -17.08 11.43 -5.20
CA ILE A 89 -16.46 11.33 -6.54
C ILE A 89 -16.80 10.00 -7.24
N LEU A 90 -16.88 8.92 -6.47
CA LEU A 90 -17.21 7.58 -6.93
C LEU A 90 -18.39 7.04 -6.12
N PRO A 91 -19.64 7.46 -6.43
CA PRO A 91 -20.82 7.14 -5.62
C PRO A 91 -21.03 5.63 -5.44
N ILE A 92 -21.47 5.24 -4.24
CA ILE A 92 -21.73 3.83 -3.92
C ILE A 92 -23.01 3.35 -4.61
N ASN A 93 -24.02 4.23 -4.70
CA ASN A 93 -25.33 3.91 -5.29
C ASN A 93 -25.21 3.45 -6.73
N GLU A 94 -24.33 4.08 -7.52
CA GLU A 94 -24.08 3.67 -8.90
C GLU A 94 -23.31 2.34 -8.97
N TYR A 95 -22.35 2.15 -8.06
CA TYR A 95 -21.42 1.02 -8.12
C TYR A 95 -22.03 -0.31 -7.62
N ILE A 96 -23.06 -0.27 -6.77
CA ILE A 96 -23.63 -1.51 -6.20
C ILE A 96 -24.19 -2.46 -7.26
N ASN A 97 -24.71 -1.90 -8.37
CA ASN A 97 -25.20 -2.67 -9.51
C ASN A 97 -24.06 -3.39 -10.24
N ASP A 98 -22.91 -2.74 -10.37
CA ASP A 98 -21.72 -3.34 -10.97
C ASP A 98 -21.10 -4.38 -10.04
N LEU A 99 -21.15 -4.17 -8.71
CA LEU A 99 -20.76 -5.20 -7.74
C LEU A 99 -21.59 -6.47 -7.88
N LYS A 100 -22.90 -6.35 -8.10
CA LYS A 100 -23.78 -7.52 -8.36
C LYS A 100 -23.34 -8.30 -9.61
N LYS A 101 -22.88 -7.62 -10.66
CA LYS A 101 -22.33 -8.27 -11.86
C LYS A 101 -20.99 -8.94 -11.59
N ILE A 102 -20.10 -8.27 -10.84
CA ILE A 102 -18.80 -8.83 -10.44
C ILE A 102 -18.98 -10.09 -9.61
N LEU A 103 -19.94 -10.09 -8.67
CA LEU A 103 -20.24 -11.23 -7.81
C LEU A 103 -20.55 -12.50 -8.59
N LYS A 104 -21.26 -12.38 -9.73
CA LYS A 104 -21.59 -13.52 -10.61
C LYS A 104 -20.37 -14.15 -11.28
N ARG A 105 -19.28 -13.40 -11.43
CA ARG A 105 -18.03 -13.87 -12.08
C ARG A 105 -17.05 -14.52 -11.10
N ILE A 106 -17.34 -14.51 -9.80
CA ILE A 106 -16.46 -15.10 -8.79
C ILE A 106 -16.82 -16.56 -8.61
N ASP A 107 -15.95 -17.44 -9.11
CA ASP A 107 -16.17 -18.89 -9.04
C ASP A 107 -15.92 -19.46 -7.64
N PHE A 108 -14.93 -18.92 -6.92
CA PHE A 108 -14.53 -19.46 -5.63
C PHE A 108 -15.53 -19.10 -4.53
N PHE A 109 -16.15 -20.12 -3.95
CA PHE A 109 -17.28 -20.00 -3.05
C PHE A 109 -17.03 -19.14 -1.80
N PHE A 110 -15.87 -19.29 -1.16
CA PHE A 110 -15.53 -18.51 0.05
C PHE A 110 -15.41 -17.02 -0.27
N VAL A 111 -14.67 -16.68 -1.33
CA VAL A 111 -14.51 -15.28 -1.78
C VAL A 111 -15.86 -14.73 -2.25
N ARG A 112 -16.66 -15.52 -2.97
CA ARG A 112 -18.02 -15.14 -3.37
C ARG A 112 -18.90 -14.80 -2.16
N ARG A 113 -18.86 -15.61 -1.10
CA ARG A 113 -19.59 -15.36 0.15
C ARG A 113 -19.12 -14.08 0.85
N LEU A 114 -17.81 -13.87 0.96
CA LEU A 114 -17.26 -12.64 1.56
C LEU A 114 -17.69 -11.39 0.78
N VAL A 115 -17.56 -11.40 -0.54
CA VAL A 115 -17.98 -10.27 -1.39
C VAL A 115 -19.50 -10.10 -1.35
N TYR A 116 -20.27 -11.19 -1.22
CA TYR A 116 -21.72 -11.12 -1.02
C TYR A 116 -22.09 -10.44 0.30
N CYS A 117 -21.40 -10.76 1.39
CA CYS A 117 -21.58 -10.08 2.68
C CYS A 117 -21.29 -8.58 2.55
N VAL A 118 -20.23 -8.20 1.82
CA VAL A 118 -19.92 -6.80 1.55
C VAL A 118 -21.01 -6.13 0.71
N TYR A 119 -21.51 -6.79 -0.33
CA TYR A 119 -22.63 -6.29 -1.14
C TYR A 119 -23.87 -6.04 -0.28
N LYS A 120 -24.27 -7.01 0.56
CA LYS A 120 -25.43 -6.88 1.46
C LYS A 120 -25.24 -5.80 2.52
N PHE A 121 -24.03 -5.67 3.05
CA PHE A 121 -23.67 -4.61 3.97
C PHE A 121 -23.89 -3.22 3.32
N TRP A 122 -23.35 -2.98 2.13
CA TRP A 122 -23.53 -1.70 1.46
C TRP A 122 -24.97 -1.47 0.98
N GLU A 123 -25.70 -2.50 0.58
CA GLU A 123 -27.14 -2.40 0.27
C GLU A 123 -27.94 -1.89 1.48
N TYR A 124 -27.63 -2.40 2.68
CA TYR A 124 -28.21 -1.93 3.94
C TYR A 124 -27.84 -0.47 4.24
N VAL A 125 -26.58 -0.09 4.06
CA VAL A 125 -26.10 1.29 4.27
C VAL A 125 -26.83 2.29 3.37
N ILE A 126 -27.00 1.93 2.09
CA ILE A 126 -27.69 2.74 1.09
C ILE A 126 -29.17 2.88 1.43
N ARG A 127 -29.84 1.77 1.73
CA ARG A 127 -31.26 1.74 2.09
C ARG A 127 -31.56 2.62 3.31
N ASN A 128 -30.69 2.61 4.30
CA ASN A 128 -30.86 3.38 5.53
C ASN A 128 -30.22 4.78 5.48
N ARG A 129 -29.66 5.20 4.34
CA ARG A 129 -29.01 6.50 4.13
C ARG A 129 -27.95 6.84 5.19
N ILE A 130 -27.20 5.83 5.65
CA ILE A 130 -26.17 6.00 6.68
C ILE A 130 -24.91 6.60 6.03
N LYS A 131 -24.39 7.70 6.59
CA LYS A 131 -23.13 8.32 6.14
C LYS A 131 -21.98 7.32 6.20
N VAL A 132 -21.17 7.26 5.15
CA VAL A 132 -20.08 6.28 4.99
C VAL A 132 -19.04 6.46 6.10
N LYS A 133 -18.78 7.71 6.48
CA LYS A 133 -17.88 8.07 7.59
C LYS A 133 -18.21 7.41 8.93
N THR A 134 -19.46 6.99 9.17
CA THR A 134 -19.83 6.31 10.42
C THR A 134 -19.08 4.98 10.57
N PHE A 135 -18.89 4.23 9.48
CA PHE A 135 -18.19 2.95 9.50
C PHE A 135 -16.68 3.12 9.70
N CYS A 136 -16.09 4.24 9.30
CA CYS A 136 -14.72 4.57 9.71
C CYS A 136 -14.63 4.77 11.24
N LYS A 137 -15.62 5.44 11.85
CA LYS A 137 -15.68 5.60 13.32
C LYS A 137 -15.87 4.26 14.04
N VAL A 138 -16.67 3.35 13.48
CA VAL A 138 -16.82 1.97 13.99
C VAL A 138 -15.47 1.25 13.92
N GLY A 139 -14.74 1.34 12.81
CA GLY A 139 -13.40 0.76 12.70
C GLY A 139 -12.41 1.32 13.72
N ILE A 140 -12.46 2.63 13.98
CA ILE A 140 -11.67 3.28 15.05
C ILE A 140 -12.06 2.70 16.42
N LEU A 141 -13.34 2.61 16.75
CA LEU A 141 -13.81 2.06 18.01
C LEU A 141 -13.36 0.60 18.20
N LEU A 142 -13.55 -0.25 17.20
CA LEU A 142 -13.15 -1.65 17.22
C LEU A 142 -11.64 -1.81 17.42
N SER A 143 -10.84 -0.94 16.79
CA SER A 143 -9.38 -0.96 16.94
C SER A 143 -8.93 -0.56 18.34
N ILE A 144 -9.55 0.44 18.96
CA ILE A 144 -9.27 0.85 20.34
C ILE A 144 -9.68 -0.25 21.31
N LEU A 145 -10.87 -0.82 21.13
CA LEU A 145 -11.40 -1.88 21.99
C LEU A 145 -10.51 -3.13 21.94
N ASN A 146 -10.12 -3.58 20.75
CA ASN A 146 -9.23 -4.74 20.62
C ASN A 146 -7.82 -4.47 21.14
N PHE A 147 -7.30 -3.24 20.98
CA PHE A 147 -6.03 -2.83 21.60
C PHE A 147 -6.08 -2.92 23.12
N LEU A 148 -7.15 -2.42 23.74
CA LEU A 148 -7.33 -2.46 25.19
C LEU A 148 -7.48 -3.91 25.69
N ILE A 149 -8.21 -4.76 24.96
CA ILE A 149 -8.34 -6.19 25.29
C ILE A 149 -6.98 -6.87 25.25
N GLN A 150 -6.21 -6.66 24.18
CA GLN A 150 -4.89 -7.27 24.02
C GLN A 150 -3.89 -6.81 25.09
N LYS A 151 -3.98 -5.54 25.53
CA LYS A 151 -3.07 -4.97 26.52
C LYS A 151 -3.45 -5.27 27.97
N ASN A 152 -4.74 -5.22 28.31
CA ASN A 152 -5.20 -5.22 29.70
C ASN A 152 -5.72 -6.59 30.18
N VAL A 153 -6.17 -7.46 29.28
CA VAL A 153 -6.74 -8.77 29.67
C VAL A 153 -5.62 -9.80 29.85
N GLN A 154 -5.39 -10.20 31.11
CA GLN A 154 -4.38 -11.20 31.45
C GLN A 154 -4.83 -12.64 31.14
N ASN A 155 -6.13 -12.91 31.18
CA ASN A 155 -6.69 -14.23 30.88
C ASN A 155 -6.59 -14.53 29.37
N ASP A 156 -5.68 -15.44 29.00
CA ASP A 156 -5.41 -15.82 27.61
C ASP A 156 -6.68 -16.30 26.87
N PHE A 157 -7.53 -17.09 27.52
CA PHE A 157 -8.78 -17.57 26.90
C PHE A 157 -9.72 -16.43 26.51
N ILE A 158 -9.95 -15.48 27.43
CA ILE A 158 -10.84 -14.34 27.19
C ILE A 158 -10.24 -13.42 26.12
N ARG A 159 -8.93 -13.15 26.20
CA ARG A 159 -8.21 -12.33 25.22
C ARG A 159 -8.36 -12.91 23.82
N ILE A 160 -8.01 -14.20 23.65
CA ILE A 160 -8.06 -14.88 22.36
C ILE A 160 -9.49 -14.93 21.84
N PHE A 161 -10.46 -15.30 22.68
CA PHE A 161 -11.87 -15.42 22.28
C PHE A 161 -12.45 -14.08 21.82
N CYS A 162 -12.26 -13.00 22.57
CA CYS A 162 -12.75 -11.67 22.17
C CYS A 162 -12.06 -11.20 20.87
N SER A 163 -10.73 -11.33 20.79
CA SER A 163 -9.98 -10.91 19.62
C SER A 163 -10.22 -11.79 18.39
N LEU A 164 -10.68 -13.03 18.58
CA LEU A 164 -11.06 -13.94 17.49
C LEU A 164 -12.23 -13.38 16.67
N TYR A 165 -13.11 -12.58 17.27
CA TYR A 165 -14.18 -11.90 16.55
C TYR A 165 -13.75 -10.51 16.05
N LEU A 166 -12.96 -9.78 16.85
CA LEU A 166 -12.58 -8.40 16.53
C LEU A 166 -11.63 -8.30 15.34
N PHE A 167 -10.64 -9.19 15.20
CA PHE A 167 -9.73 -9.18 14.05
C PHE A 167 -10.45 -9.46 12.72
N PRO A 168 -11.29 -10.51 12.60
CA PRO A 168 -12.12 -10.70 11.41
C PRO A 168 -13.06 -9.53 11.12
N LEU A 169 -13.67 -8.92 12.14
CA LEU A 169 -14.53 -7.73 11.95
C LEU A 169 -13.74 -6.55 11.37
N LEU A 170 -12.55 -6.26 11.92
CA LEU A 170 -11.64 -5.23 11.41
C LEU A 170 -11.21 -5.52 9.97
N PHE A 171 -10.86 -6.78 9.68
CA PHE A 171 -10.48 -7.23 8.34
C PHE A 171 -11.63 -7.10 7.35
N ILE A 172 -12.82 -7.61 7.66
CA ILE A 172 -14.02 -7.53 6.81
C ILE A 172 -14.39 -6.07 6.56
N LEU A 173 -14.33 -5.22 7.59
CA LEU A 173 -14.60 -3.80 7.45
C LEU A 173 -13.59 -3.12 6.50
N HIS A 174 -12.30 -3.42 6.65
CA HIS A 174 -11.27 -2.88 5.77
C HIS A 174 -11.43 -3.38 4.31
N ILE A 175 -11.75 -4.66 4.12
CA ILE A 175 -12.08 -5.25 2.81
C ILE A 175 -13.33 -4.62 2.20
N SER A 176 -14.33 -4.29 3.01
CA SER A 176 -15.57 -3.65 2.55
C SER A 176 -15.29 -2.28 1.91
N PHE A 177 -14.40 -1.49 2.53
CA PHE A 177 -13.91 -0.23 1.97
C PHE A 177 -13.07 -0.47 0.72
N LYS A 178 -12.17 -1.46 0.73
CA LYS A 178 -11.33 -1.78 -0.44
C LYS A 178 -12.16 -2.12 -1.66
N ILE A 179 -13.26 -2.84 -1.50
CA ILE A 179 -14.13 -3.22 -2.61
C ILE A 179 -14.84 -1.99 -3.21
N VAL A 180 -15.39 -1.11 -2.37
CA VAL A 180 -16.20 0.03 -2.82
C VAL A 180 -15.37 1.25 -3.23
N MET A 181 -14.23 1.49 -2.58
CA MET A 181 -13.34 2.61 -2.88
C MET A 181 -12.59 2.46 -4.20
N ARG A 182 -12.64 1.28 -4.84
CA ARG A 182 -12.13 1.02 -6.19
C ARG A 182 -10.71 1.55 -6.34
N ASP A 183 -10.53 2.59 -7.15
CA ASP A 183 -9.25 3.24 -7.40
C ASP A 183 -8.59 3.75 -6.13
N PHE A 184 -9.36 4.34 -5.21
CA PHE A 184 -8.80 5.06 -4.07
C PHE A 184 -8.17 4.16 -3.00
N MET A 185 -8.27 2.82 -3.08
CA MET A 185 -7.71 1.89 -2.10
C MET A 185 -6.82 0.78 -2.72
N VAL A 186 -6.12 1.13 -3.80
CA VAL A 186 -5.15 0.25 -4.51
C VAL A 186 -3.70 0.61 -4.16
N PHE A 187 -3.47 1.40 -3.10
CA PHE A 187 -2.11 1.75 -2.69
C PHE A 187 -1.43 0.57 -1.99
N GLN A 188 -0.11 0.46 -2.13
CA GLN A 188 0.66 -0.68 -1.58
C GLN A 188 0.46 -0.91 -0.09
N CYS A 189 0.27 0.16 0.68
CA CYS A 189 -0.04 0.07 2.10
C CYS A 189 -1.43 -0.53 2.37
N ASP A 190 -2.46 -0.22 1.58
CA ASP A 190 -3.80 -0.81 1.74
C ASP A 190 -3.78 -2.29 1.36
N LEU A 191 -3.05 -2.65 0.30
CA LEU A 191 -2.83 -4.03 -0.13
C LEU A 191 -2.13 -4.83 0.97
N LEU A 192 -1.05 -4.28 1.52
CA LEU A 192 -0.30 -4.91 2.58
C LEU A 192 -1.12 -5.03 3.87
N MET A 193 -1.93 -4.02 4.19
CA MET A 193 -2.81 -4.07 5.37
C MET A 193 -3.87 -5.16 5.26
N ASN A 194 -4.39 -5.45 4.05
CA ASN A 194 -5.30 -6.59 3.84
C ASN A 194 -4.59 -7.93 4.02
N GLU A 195 -3.43 -8.11 3.38
CA GLU A 195 -2.63 -9.33 3.50
C GLU A 195 -2.21 -9.58 4.95
N PHE A 196 -1.70 -8.55 5.64
CA PHE A 196 -1.32 -8.63 7.04
C PHE A 196 -2.54 -8.87 7.96
N GLY A 197 -3.63 -8.13 7.72
CA GLY A 197 -4.90 -8.28 8.42
C GLY A 197 -5.47 -9.70 8.39
N PHE A 198 -5.37 -10.35 7.24
CA PHE A 198 -5.79 -11.74 7.08
C PHE A 198 -4.93 -12.70 7.90
N LEU A 199 -3.61 -12.50 7.92
CA LEU A 199 -2.69 -13.30 8.72
C LEU A 199 -2.86 -13.11 10.23
N LEU A 200 -3.26 -11.91 10.69
CA LEU A 200 -3.53 -11.64 12.11
C LEU A 200 -4.67 -12.50 12.69
N ILE A 201 -5.65 -12.88 11.87
CA ILE A 201 -6.75 -13.75 12.29
C ILE A 201 -6.20 -15.12 12.73
N PHE A 202 -5.34 -15.71 11.91
CA PHE A 202 -4.70 -16.99 12.23
C PHE A 202 -3.68 -16.82 13.36
N LEU A 203 -2.93 -15.71 13.40
CA LEU A 203 -1.97 -15.45 14.46
C LEU A 203 -2.67 -15.40 15.83
N ASN A 204 -3.82 -14.72 15.93
CA ASN A 204 -4.65 -14.69 17.13
C ASN A 204 -5.18 -16.08 17.51
N LEU A 205 -5.63 -16.87 16.52
CA LEU A 205 -6.08 -18.25 16.77
C LEU A 205 -4.96 -19.12 17.35
N SER A 206 -3.70 -18.84 17.01
CA SER A 206 -2.52 -19.54 17.49
C SER A 206 -1.85 -18.94 18.73
N ASP A 207 -2.44 -17.92 19.37
CA ASP A 207 -1.82 -17.16 20.47
C ASP A 207 -1.86 -17.89 21.83
N SER A 208 -1.73 -19.23 21.82
CA SER A 208 -1.79 -20.11 22.99
C SER A 208 -0.52 -20.94 23.11
N TYR A 209 -0.15 -21.29 24.36
CA TYR A 209 0.97 -22.17 24.66
C TYR A 209 0.78 -23.59 24.09
N TYR A 210 -0.45 -24.11 24.02
CA TYR A 210 -0.70 -25.41 23.41
C TYR A 210 -0.52 -25.44 21.89
N LEU A 211 -0.40 -24.26 21.26
CA LEU A 211 -0.34 -24.07 19.81
C LEU A 211 1.02 -23.51 19.35
N ILE A 212 2.10 -23.72 20.11
CA ILE A 212 3.46 -23.21 19.81
C ILE A 212 3.89 -23.49 18.36
N TYR A 213 3.68 -24.72 17.87
CA TYR A 213 4.07 -25.09 16.51
C TYR A 213 3.26 -24.33 15.47
N SER A 214 1.94 -24.24 15.65
CA SER A 214 1.05 -23.46 14.77
C SER A 214 1.38 -21.97 14.77
N ASN A 215 1.69 -21.40 15.93
CA ASN A 215 2.12 -20.01 16.05
C ASN A 215 3.41 -19.77 15.24
N THR A 216 4.38 -20.67 15.39
CA THR A 216 5.66 -20.63 14.67
C THR A 216 5.47 -20.67 13.15
N LEU A 217 4.55 -21.49 12.65
CA LEU A 217 4.21 -21.55 11.22
C LEU A 217 3.70 -20.20 10.70
N ILE A 218 2.84 -19.52 11.46
CA ILE A 218 2.27 -18.23 11.06
C ILE A 218 3.32 -17.12 11.13
N ILE A 219 4.21 -17.14 12.12
CA ILE A 219 5.37 -16.24 12.17
C ILE A 219 6.28 -16.46 10.96
N CYS A 220 6.51 -17.70 10.54
CA CYS A 220 7.26 -17.99 9.33
C CYS A 220 6.56 -17.46 8.07
N LEU A 221 5.23 -17.54 7.98
CA LEU A 221 4.47 -16.88 6.90
C LEU A 221 4.66 -15.36 6.91
N LEU A 222 4.61 -14.71 8.07
CA LEU A 222 4.87 -13.27 8.16
C LEU A 222 6.28 -12.92 7.69
N ARG A 223 7.28 -13.75 8.03
CA ARG A 223 8.66 -13.61 7.52
C ARG A 223 8.74 -13.81 6.00
N LEU A 224 7.98 -14.76 5.44
CA LEU A 224 7.87 -14.93 3.99
C LEU A 224 7.28 -13.67 3.34
N VAL A 225 6.26 -13.06 3.95
CA VAL A 225 5.69 -11.79 3.48
C VAL A 225 6.72 -10.66 3.56
N CYS A 226 7.47 -10.53 4.66
CA CYS A 226 8.59 -9.57 4.77
C CYS A 226 9.59 -9.74 3.63
N PHE A 227 10.10 -10.97 3.44
CA PHE A 227 11.06 -11.28 2.39
C PHE A 227 10.47 -10.99 1.00
N LYS A 228 9.22 -11.43 0.77
CA LYS A 228 8.49 -11.19 -0.47
C LYS A 228 8.44 -9.71 -0.79
N ILE A 229 8.10 -8.85 0.16
CA ILE A 229 8.00 -7.40 -0.08
C ILE A 229 9.34 -6.82 -0.54
N LEU A 230 10.41 -7.16 0.15
CA LEU A 230 11.75 -6.60 -0.09
C LEU A 230 12.35 -7.11 -1.37
N PHE A 231 12.42 -8.43 -1.50
CA PHE A 231 13.03 -9.08 -2.64
C PHE A 231 12.26 -8.71 -3.93
N ASN A 232 10.94 -8.69 -3.89
CA ASN A 232 10.13 -8.27 -5.03
C ASN A 232 10.33 -6.80 -5.39
N SER A 233 10.54 -5.92 -4.42
CA SER A 233 10.82 -4.51 -4.68
C SER A 233 12.18 -4.35 -5.35
N GLY A 234 13.20 -5.05 -4.86
CA GLY A 234 14.53 -5.11 -5.47
C GLY A 234 14.48 -5.63 -6.90
N VAL A 235 13.89 -6.81 -7.12
CA VAL A 235 13.76 -7.40 -8.47
C VAL A 235 13.04 -6.47 -9.44
N HIS A 236 11.96 -5.80 -9.00
CA HIS A 236 11.22 -4.88 -9.87
C HIS A 236 12.08 -3.70 -10.35
N LYS A 237 12.99 -3.19 -9.51
CA LYS A 237 13.92 -2.12 -9.87
C LYS A 237 14.85 -2.54 -11.02
N PHE A 238 15.34 -3.78 -11.01
CA PHE A 238 16.22 -4.32 -12.05
C PHE A 238 15.49 -4.70 -13.33
N VAL A 239 14.29 -5.28 -13.22
CA VAL A 239 13.51 -5.74 -14.39
C VAL A 239 13.02 -4.56 -15.25
N TYR A 240 12.47 -3.52 -14.62
CA TYR A 240 11.78 -2.45 -15.37
C TYR A 240 12.69 -1.27 -15.74
N LYS A 241 13.67 -0.91 -14.89
CA LYS A 241 14.58 0.25 -15.12
C LYS A 241 16.00 -0.04 -14.62
N GLY A 242 16.51 -1.22 -14.94
CA GLY A 242 17.78 -1.73 -14.41
C GLY A 242 18.98 -0.81 -14.62
N SER A 243 19.10 -0.13 -15.75
CA SER A 243 20.22 0.79 -16.02
C SER A 243 20.32 1.91 -14.98
N GLN A 244 19.20 2.49 -14.55
CA GLN A 244 19.22 3.60 -13.58
C GLN A 244 19.63 3.17 -12.18
N TRP A 245 19.26 1.95 -11.79
CA TRP A 245 19.59 1.41 -10.47
C TRP A 245 21.01 0.86 -10.44
N LEU A 246 21.50 0.31 -11.55
CA LEU A 246 22.91 -0.06 -11.70
C LEU A 246 23.84 1.16 -11.69
N ASP A 247 23.44 2.24 -12.36
CA ASP A 247 24.19 3.52 -12.34
C ASP A 247 24.03 4.29 -11.02
N LEU A 248 23.32 3.74 -10.03
CA LEU A 248 23.00 4.36 -8.73
C LEU A 248 22.28 5.72 -8.81
N LYS A 249 21.63 6.03 -9.94
CA LYS A 249 20.84 7.27 -10.18
C LYS A 249 19.38 7.17 -9.74
N GLY A 250 18.93 5.98 -9.30
CA GLY A 250 17.55 5.73 -8.88
C GLY A 250 17.05 6.70 -7.79
N CYS A 251 17.83 6.87 -6.72
CA CYS A 251 17.46 7.74 -5.61
C CYS A 251 17.41 9.24 -5.97
N GLU A 252 18.26 9.68 -6.90
CA GLU A 252 18.21 11.04 -7.41
C GLU A 252 16.86 11.35 -8.06
N ASN A 253 16.44 10.48 -8.98
CA ASN A 253 15.14 10.60 -9.65
C ASN A 253 13.99 10.46 -8.65
N LEU A 254 14.16 9.64 -7.60
CA LEU A 254 13.16 9.46 -6.58
C LEU A 254 12.89 10.76 -5.84
N PHE A 255 13.92 11.45 -5.33
CA PHE A 255 13.75 12.72 -4.60
C PHE A 255 13.14 13.83 -5.46
N LEU A 256 13.49 13.87 -6.76
CA LEU A 256 12.92 14.84 -7.70
C LEU A 256 11.45 14.57 -8.03
N SER A 257 11.08 13.28 -8.10
CA SER A 257 9.77 12.86 -8.59
C SER A 257 8.76 12.53 -7.50
N GLN A 258 9.06 12.66 -6.21
CA GLN A 258 8.17 12.23 -5.11
C GLN A 258 6.74 12.78 -5.23
N PRO A 259 5.70 12.01 -4.83
CA PRO A 259 4.30 12.48 -4.84
C PRO A 259 4.06 13.61 -3.83
N LEU A 260 4.64 13.52 -2.64
CA LEU A 260 4.50 14.52 -1.58
C LEU A 260 5.86 14.87 -0.98
N PRO A 261 6.63 15.71 -1.69
CA PRO A 261 7.96 16.11 -1.27
C PRO A 261 7.89 16.91 0.04
N SER A 262 8.63 16.44 1.03
CA SER A 262 8.78 17.09 2.32
C SER A 262 9.99 18.05 2.31
N ILE A 263 10.10 18.92 3.31
CA ILE A 263 11.33 19.72 3.49
C ILE A 263 12.57 18.84 3.68
N LEU A 264 12.41 17.69 4.32
CA LEU A 264 13.49 16.73 4.51
C LEU A 264 13.92 16.11 3.17
N SER A 265 12.98 15.85 2.24
CA SER A 265 13.34 15.39 0.89
C SER A 265 14.20 16.39 0.13
N TYR A 266 13.92 17.69 0.29
CA TYR A 266 14.71 18.76 -0.31
C TYR A 266 16.11 18.83 0.31
N ILE A 267 16.21 18.76 1.65
CA ILE A 267 17.50 18.76 2.35
C ILE A 267 18.30 17.50 1.99
N ALA A 268 17.64 16.34 1.92
CA ALA A 268 18.24 15.07 1.55
C ALA A 268 18.88 15.16 0.16
N TYR A 269 18.14 15.74 -0.79
CA TYR A 269 18.61 15.95 -2.15
C TYR A 269 19.83 16.88 -2.23
N CYS A 270 19.87 17.96 -1.45
CA CYS A 270 20.99 18.92 -1.49
C CYS A 270 22.25 18.44 -0.76
N LYS A 271 22.11 17.71 0.36
CA LYS A 271 23.23 17.47 1.29
C LYS A 271 23.81 16.07 1.26
N PHE A 272 23.01 15.05 0.95
CA PHE A 272 23.45 13.67 1.08
C PHE A 272 23.86 13.10 -0.27
N ASP A 273 24.82 12.17 -0.21
CA ASP A 273 25.21 11.41 -1.38
C ASP A 273 24.11 10.42 -1.78
N LYS A 274 23.48 10.71 -2.92
CA LYS A 274 22.38 9.95 -3.49
C LYS A 274 22.80 8.54 -3.89
N SER A 275 24.07 8.35 -4.28
CA SER A 275 24.61 7.07 -4.71
C SER A 275 24.70 6.08 -3.55
N ILE A 276 25.20 6.53 -2.40
CA ILE A 276 25.30 5.75 -1.16
C ILE A 276 23.90 5.32 -0.68
N ILE A 277 22.93 6.24 -0.68
CA ILE A 277 21.55 5.91 -0.30
C ILE A 277 20.97 4.85 -1.24
N CYS A 278 21.19 4.99 -2.56
CA CYS A 278 20.74 4.03 -3.57
C CYS A 278 21.34 2.64 -3.34
N PHE A 279 22.65 2.59 -3.10
CA PHE A 279 23.39 1.36 -2.83
C PHE A 279 22.87 0.66 -1.57
N LEU A 280 22.70 1.39 -0.46
CA LEU A 280 22.19 0.86 0.80
C LEU A 280 20.77 0.27 0.65
N ILE A 281 19.89 0.92 -0.11
CA ILE A 281 18.54 0.42 -0.39
C ILE A 281 18.56 -0.85 -1.25
N ILE A 282 19.39 -0.90 -2.29
CA ILE A 282 19.49 -2.09 -3.17
C ILE A 282 20.02 -3.28 -2.37
N ILE A 283 21.10 -3.06 -1.60
CA ILE A 283 21.70 -4.11 -0.78
C ILE A 283 20.74 -4.59 0.31
N SER A 284 20.00 -3.68 0.95
CA SER A 284 19.05 -4.07 1.98
C SER A 284 17.89 -4.92 1.44
N GLU A 285 17.37 -4.56 0.26
CA GLU A 285 16.22 -5.26 -0.35
C GLU A 285 16.58 -6.61 -0.97
N ILE A 286 17.76 -6.75 -1.58
CA ILE A 286 18.15 -7.98 -2.29
C ILE A 286 19.08 -8.88 -1.48
N LEU A 287 20.17 -8.34 -0.94
CA LEU A 287 21.20 -9.16 -0.30
C LEU A 287 20.87 -9.40 1.17
N LEU A 288 20.62 -8.34 1.93
CA LEU A 288 20.38 -8.46 3.37
C LEU A 288 19.03 -9.09 3.69
N SER A 289 18.06 -9.04 2.78
CA SER A 289 16.74 -9.67 2.98
C SER A 289 16.84 -11.19 3.21
N TRP A 290 17.87 -11.87 2.70
CA TRP A 290 18.11 -13.30 2.97
C TRP A 290 18.39 -13.59 4.45
N LEU A 291 18.89 -12.62 5.20
CA LEU A 291 19.14 -12.76 6.64
C LEU A 291 17.84 -13.01 7.44
N ILE A 292 16.67 -12.71 6.86
CA ILE A 292 15.35 -13.05 7.42
C ILE A 292 15.21 -14.56 7.67
N PHE A 293 15.82 -15.39 6.82
CA PHE A 293 15.75 -16.84 6.93
C PHE A 293 16.88 -17.46 7.77
N CYS A 294 17.86 -16.66 8.18
CA CYS A 294 19.03 -17.11 8.95
C CYS A 294 18.74 -17.22 10.46
N SER A 295 19.78 -17.43 11.26
CA SER A 295 19.71 -17.53 12.72
C SER A 295 19.20 -16.25 13.40
N SER A 296 18.71 -16.38 14.63
CA SER A 296 18.12 -15.26 15.39
C SER A 296 19.02 -14.02 15.46
N LYS A 297 20.33 -14.19 15.69
CA LYS A 297 21.31 -13.07 15.75
C LYS A 297 21.37 -12.30 14.43
N LEU A 298 21.39 -13.00 13.30
CA LEU A 298 21.43 -12.40 11.97
C LEU A 298 20.10 -11.71 11.63
N ARG A 299 18.97 -12.26 12.07
CA ARG A 299 17.66 -11.61 11.93
C ARG A 299 17.58 -10.26 12.66
N ILE A 300 18.15 -10.18 13.87
CA ILE A 300 18.20 -8.92 14.64
C ILE A 300 19.11 -7.90 13.95
N LEU A 301 20.30 -8.31 13.51
CA LEU A 301 21.22 -7.44 12.79
C LEU A 301 20.55 -6.87 11.55
N PHE A 302 19.85 -7.72 10.80
CA PHE A 302 19.05 -7.29 9.67
C PHE A 302 17.94 -6.32 10.07
N TYR A 303 17.15 -6.63 11.10
CA TYR A 303 16.08 -5.75 11.59
C TYR A 303 16.60 -4.34 11.91
N ILE A 304 17.70 -4.23 12.66
CA ILE A 304 18.28 -2.95 13.06
C ILE A 304 18.72 -2.14 11.83
N ILE A 305 19.46 -2.75 10.92
CA ILE A 305 19.95 -2.07 9.71
C ILE A 305 18.76 -1.65 8.84
N PHE A 306 17.84 -2.59 8.59
CA PHE A 306 16.71 -2.40 7.69
C PHE A 306 15.74 -1.33 8.19
N ILE A 307 15.33 -1.39 9.46
CA ILE A 307 14.41 -0.41 10.04
C ILE A 307 15.02 0.99 10.02
N ASN A 308 16.31 1.14 10.31
CA ASN A 308 16.96 2.45 10.26
C ASN A 308 17.00 3.03 8.84
N ILE A 309 17.39 2.23 7.84
CA ILE A 309 17.42 2.66 6.43
C ILE A 309 16.01 3.04 5.97
N HIS A 310 15.02 2.17 6.20
CA HIS A 310 13.67 2.40 5.72
C HIS A 310 12.98 3.52 6.49
N LEU A 311 13.08 3.59 7.81
CA LEU A 311 12.48 4.69 8.58
C LEU A 311 13.04 6.05 8.13
N SER A 312 14.36 6.14 7.94
CA SER A 312 15.01 7.34 7.41
C SER A 312 14.48 7.70 6.02
N CYS A 313 14.48 6.75 5.08
CA CYS A 313 13.96 6.98 3.74
C CYS A 313 12.50 7.41 3.75
N HIS A 314 11.65 6.81 4.58
CA HIS A 314 10.22 7.13 4.60
C HIS A 314 9.89 8.44 5.31
N ILE A 315 10.63 8.81 6.37
CA ILE A 315 10.51 10.15 7.00
C ILE A 315 10.87 11.22 5.97
N ILE A 316 11.95 11.01 5.21
CA ILE A 316 12.37 11.90 4.13
C ILE A 316 11.30 11.96 3.02
N CYS A 317 10.77 10.81 2.59
CA CYS A 317 9.83 10.70 1.46
C CYS A 317 8.34 10.89 1.82
N ASN A 318 7.99 11.17 3.09
CA ASN A 318 6.61 11.35 3.56
C ASN A 318 5.67 10.14 3.32
N ASN A 319 6.20 8.91 3.24
CA ASN A 319 5.46 7.68 2.95
C ASN A 319 5.15 6.85 4.22
N ILE A 320 4.57 7.48 5.23
CA ILE A 320 4.75 7.02 6.62
C ILE A 320 3.84 5.87 7.04
N PHE A 321 2.64 5.76 6.46
CA PHE A 321 1.73 4.68 6.82
C PHE A 321 2.30 3.29 6.47
N LEU A 322 2.95 3.15 5.32
CA LEU A 322 3.62 1.91 4.93
C LEU A 322 4.75 1.54 5.91
N SER A 323 5.47 2.53 6.42
CA SER A 323 6.56 2.34 7.39
C SER A 323 6.05 1.82 8.73
N TYR A 324 4.88 2.28 9.18
CA TYR A 324 4.27 1.75 10.41
C TYR A 324 3.94 0.27 10.26
N ILE A 325 3.40 -0.13 9.11
CA ILE A 325 3.15 -1.55 8.84
C ILE A 325 4.45 -2.34 8.88
N PHE A 326 5.54 -1.80 8.31
CA PHE A 326 6.86 -2.44 8.36
C PHE A 326 7.41 -2.62 9.77
N ILE A 327 7.35 -1.59 10.62
CA ILE A 327 7.85 -1.70 11.99
C ILE A 327 7.18 -2.87 12.71
N ILE A 328 5.85 -2.98 12.60
CA ILE A 328 5.08 -4.01 13.30
C ILE A 328 5.23 -5.38 12.64
N LEU A 329 5.18 -5.44 11.31
CA LEU A 329 5.34 -6.69 10.56
C LEU A 329 6.73 -7.31 10.79
N PHE A 330 7.78 -6.48 10.86
CA PHE A 330 9.15 -6.93 11.05
C PHE A 330 9.45 -7.35 12.50
N PHE A 331 8.56 -7.10 13.46
CA PHE A 331 8.64 -7.76 14.78
C PHE A 331 8.54 -9.29 14.66
N SER A 332 8.00 -9.82 13.57
CA SER A 332 8.06 -11.26 13.27
C SER A 332 9.49 -11.83 13.23
N LEU A 333 10.52 -11.00 13.03
CA LEU A 333 11.92 -11.42 13.02
C LEU A 333 12.47 -11.79 14.41
N PHE A 334 11.81 -11.33 15.48
CA PHE A 334 12.18 -11.63 16.84
C PHE A 334 11.64 -12.99 17.31
N ASP A 335 12.28 -13.51 18.35
CA ASP A 335 11.88 -14.69 19.11
C ASP A 335 11.73 -14.28 20.58
N ASP A 336 11.02 -15.09 21.38
CA ASP A 336 10.67 -14.73 22.76
C ASP A 336 11.91 -14.52 23.65
N SER A 337 13.03 -15.18 23.37
CA SER A 337 14.29 -14.99 24.11
C SER A 337 14.84 -13.57 24.02
N ILE A 338 14.68 -12.92 22.86
CA ILE A 338 15.14 -11.55 22.62
C ILE A 338 14.21 -10.56 23.32
N ILE A 339 12.89 -10.82 23.25
CA ILE A 339 11.90 -9.97 23.89
C ILE A 339 12.01 -10.01 25.42
N ASN A 340 12.30 -11.19 25.98
CA ASN A 340 12.53 -11.36 27.42
C ASN A 340 13.70 -10.52 27.94
N PHE A 341 14.67 -10.19 27.09
CA PHE A 341 15.77 -9.28 27.47
C PHE A 341 15.29 -7.84 27.68
N PHE A 342 14.28 -7.39 26.92
CA PHE A 342 13.76 -6.02 26.99
C PHE A 342 12.53 -5.87 27.89
N SER A 343 11.81 -6.96 28.16
CA SER A 343 10.60 -6.94 28.98
C SER A 343 10.61 -8.06 30.01
N THR A 344 10.58 -7.67 31.28
CA THR A 344 10.33 -8.55 32.44
C THR A 344 8.84 -8.90 32.59
N SER A 345 7.97 -8.46 31.68
CA SER A 345 6.53 -8.68 31.81
C SER A 345 6.12 -10.07 31.29
N GLY A 346 5.54 -10.84 32.21
CA GLY A 346 4.92 -12.14 31.97
C GLY A 346 5.92 -13.29 31.87
N ASN A 347 6.30 -13.87 33.01
CA ASN A 347 6.74 -15.26 33.00
C ASN A 347 5.66 -16.10 32.28
N ILE A 348 6.09 -17.12 31.54
CA ILE A 348 5.18 -18.16 31.05
C ILE A 348 4.38 -18.61 32.28
N PRO A 349 3.04 -18.58 32.27
CA PRO A 349 2.28 -18.89 33.47
C PRO A 349 2.71 -20.25 34.03
N ASP A 350 3.03 -20.30 35.32
CA ASP A 350 3.45 -21.53 36.02
C ASP A 350 2.41 -22.67 35.84
N LEU A 351 1.15 -22.32 35.53
CA LEU A 351 0.06 -23.21 35.11
C LEU A 351 0.41 -24.17 33.95
N TYR A 352 1.31 -23.79 33.03
CA TYR A 352 1.70 -24.66 31.90
C TYR A 352 2.91 -25.53 32.18
N LYS A 353 3.62 -25.28 33.30
CA LYS A 353 4.77 -26.06 33.75
C LYS A 353 4.33 -27.35 34.44
N ASN A 354 3.15 -27.32 35.04
CA ASN A 354 2.49 -28.49 35.58
C ASN A 354 1.65 -29.08 34.44
N ASN A 355 2.02 -30.26 33.95
CA ASN A 355 1.24 -31.07 33.00
C ASN A 355 -0.08 -31.53 33.65
N GLU A 356 -0.93 -30.61 34.09
CA GLU A 356 -2.28 -30.95 34.50
C GLU A 356 -3.03 -31.48 33.27
N LEU A 357 -3.66 -32.63 33.45
CA LEU A 357 -4.35 -33.39 32.42
C LEU A 357 -5.29 -32.48 31.63
N VAL A 358 -4.86 -32.11 30.42
CA VAL A 358 -5.70 -31.40 29.46
C VAL A 358 -6.91 -32.27 29.20
N ASN A 359 -8.10 -31.77 29.52
CA ASN A 359 -9.36 -32.45 29.24
C ASN A 359 -9.38 -32.92 27.77
N LEU A 360 -9.85 -34.15 27.51
CA LEU A 360 -9.86 -34.76 26.17
C LEU A 360 -10.47 -33.81 25.12
N SER A 361 -11.50 -33.05 25.50
CA SER A 361 -12.14 -32.05 24.65
C SER A 361 -11.19 -30.92 24.22
N ILE A 362 -10.38 -30.41 25.13
CA ILE A 362 -9.39 -29.35 24.85
C ILE A 362 -8.28 -29.91 23.95
N TYR A 363 -7.82 -31.14 24.21
CA TYR A 363 -6.83 -31.80 23.36
C TYR A 363 -7.32 -31.95 21.92
N LEU A 364 -8.55 -32.44 21.72
CA LEU A 364 -9.15 -32.57 20.39
C LEU A 364 -9.27 -31.22 19.67
N ILE A 365 -9.66 -30.15 20.38
CA ILE A 365 -9.73 -28.79 19.83
C ILE A 365 -8.34 -28.31 19.40
N VAL A 366 -7.31 -28.49 20.23
CA VAL A 366 -5.93 -28.10 19.91
C VAL A 366 -5.42 -28.86 18.69
N CYS A 367 -5.64 -30.18 18.61
CA CYS A 367 -5.30 -30.98 17.44
C CYS A 367 -5.99 -30.48 16.16
N LEU A 368 -7.29 -30.19 16.25
CA LEU A 368 -8.06 -29.68 15.12
C LEU A 368 -7.53 -28.31 14.65
N ILE A 369 -7.24 -27.39 15.57
CA ILE A 369 -6.67 -26.08 15.23
C ILE A 369 -5.28 -26.25 14.60
N ASN A 370 -4.43 -27.15 15.12
CA ASN A 370 -3.12 -27.43 14.54
C ASN A 370 -3.23 -27.96 13.09
N ILE A 371 -4.17 -28.86 12.82
CA ILE A 371 -4.42 -29.37 11.46
C ILE A 371 -4.87 -28.23 10.54
N ILE A 372 -5.82 -27.40 10.98
CA ILE A 372 -6.32 -26.26 10.20
C ILE A 372 -5.18 -25.28 9.87
N ILE A 373 -4.36 -24.91 10.85
CA ILE A 373 -3.26 -23.95 10.65
C ILE A 373 -2.17 -24.55 9.78
N SER A 374 -1.85 -25.85 9.92
CA SER A 374 -0.87 -26.53 9.08
C SER A 374 -1.32 -26.59 7.60
N LEU A 375 -2.59 -26.93 7.35
CA LEU A 375 -3.17 -26.91 6.00
C LEU A 375 -3.18 -25.49 5.42
N PHE A 376 -3.60 -24.51 6.23
CA PHE A 376 -3.55 -23.10 5.86
C PHE A 376 -2.14 -22.67 5.49
N TYR A 377 -1.15 -23.02 6.32
CA TYR A 377 0.25 -22.72 6.12
C TYR A 377 0.74 -23.25 4.78
N LEU A 378 0.55 -24.55 4.51
CA LEU A 378 0.99 -25.17 3.26
C LEU A 378 0.40 -24.45 2.04
N ILE A 379 -0.92 -24.25 2.01
CA ILE A 379 -1.61 -23.59 0.89
C ILE A 379 -1.11 -22.15 0.71
N PHE A 380 -1.00 -21.40 1.81
CA PHE A 380 -0.70 -19.98 1.75
C PHE A 380 0.78 -19.71 1.41
N VAL A 381 1.70 -20.59 1.81
CA VAL A 381 3.10 -20.56 1.34
C VAL A 381 3.12 -20.64 -0.19
N PHE A 382 2.50 -21.67 -0.79
CA PHE A 382 2.50 -21.83 -2.24
C PHE A 382 1.88 -20.63 -2.97
N ILE A 383 0.75 -20.10 -2.48
CA ILE A 383 0.13 -18.90 -3.05
C ILE A 383 1.07 -17.68 -2.99
N ASN A 384 1.87 -17.55 -1.93
CA ASN A 384 2.85 -16.47 -1.78
C ASN A 384 4.09 -16.61 -2.69
N PHE A 385 4.34 -17.81 -3.23
CA PHE A 385 5.39 -18.02 -4.22
C PHE A 385 4.98 -17.55 -5.63
N VAL A 386 3.68 -17.48 -5.95
CA VAL A 386 3.18 -17.05 -7.27
C VAL A 386 3.69 -15.66 -7.69
N PRO A 387 3.65 -14.61 -6.84
CA PRO A 387 4.23 -13.31 -7.17
C PRO A 387 5.71 -13.33 -7.57
N PHE A 388 6.50 -14.29 -7.03
CA PHE A 388 7.88 -14.47 -7.45
C PHE A 388 7.97 -15.11 -8.82
N PHE A 389 7.08 -16.00 -9.23
CA PHE A 389 7.12 -16.54 -10.60
C PHE A 389 6.59 -15.55 -11.63
N GLU A 390 5.49 -14.85 -11.30
CA GLU A 390 4.92 -13.83 -12.17
C GLU A 390 6.01 -12.83 -12.56
N LYS A 391 6.69 -12.22 -11.58
CA LYS A 391 7.72 -11.17 -11.78
C LYS A 391 8.83 -11.50 -12.77
N TRP A 392 9.09 -12.78 -13.00
CA TRP A 392 10.15 -13.26 -13.88
C TRP A 392 9.60 -13.74 -15.24
N ASN A 393 8.31 -13.56 -15.49
CA ASN A 393 7.57 -14.03 -16.68
C ASN A 393 7.70 -15.54 -16.89
N ILE A 394 7.70 -16.31 -15.80
CA ILE A 394 7.76 -17.77 -15.84
C ILE A 394 6.34 -18.29 -15.70
N LEU A 395 5.64 -18.48 -16.83
CA LEU A 395 4.25 -18.98 -16.86
C LEU A 395 4.15 -20.49 -17.17
N ASP A 396 5.28 -21.13 -17.47
CA ASP A 396 5.31 -22.41 -18.19
C ASP A 396 5.32 -23.65 -17.26
N PHE A 397 5.23 -23.50 -15.94
CA PHE A 397 5.30 -24.64 -15.01
C PHE A 397 3.94 -25.30 -14.75
N GLN A 398 3.76 -26.48 -15.34
CA GLN A 398 2.52 -27.26 -15.20
C GLN A 398 2.18 -27.61 -13.74
N CYS A 399 3.18 -27.94 -12.91
CA CYS A 399 2.98 -28.30 -11.50
C CYS A 399 2.37 -27.18 -10.65
N PHE A 400 2.51 -25.91 -11.08
CA PHE A 400 2.00 -24.76 -10.35
C PHE A 400 0.63 -24.27 -10.83
N HIS A 401 0.03 -24.85 -11.88
CA HIS A 401 -1.27 -24.40 -12.39
C HIS A 401 -2.37 -24.35 -11.32
N ILE A 402 -2.40 -25.35 -10.43
CA ILE A 402 -3.32 -25.39 -9.29
C ILE A 402 -3.07 -24.21 -8.35
N VAL A 403 -1.80 -23.91 -8.07
CA VAL A 403 -1.41 -22.79 -7.21
C VAL A 403 -1.76 -21.44 -7.83
N TYR A 404 -1.53 -21.25 -9.13
CA TYR A 404 -1.99 -20.07 -9.88
C TYR A 404 -3.50 -19.91 -9.81
N LYS A 405 -4.25 -21.01 -9.96
CA LYS A 405 -5.71 -21.00 -9.85
C LYS A 405 -6.17 -20.52 -8.47
N PHE A 406 -5.57 -21.05 -7.40
CA PHE A 406 -5.84 -20.57 -6.03
C PHE A 406 -5.45 -19.10 -5.84
N TYR A 407 -4.28 -18.68 -6.35
CA TYR A 407 -3.85 -17.28 -6.31
C TYR A 407 -4.89 -16.34 -6.96
N TYR A 408 -5.35 -16.66 -8.17
CA TYR A 408 -6.37 -15.85 -8.85
C TYR A 408 -7.74 -15.91 -8.16
N TYR A 409 -8.09 -17.01 -7.51
CA TYR A 409 -9.30 -17.09 -6.69
C TYR A 409 -9.27 -16.16 -5.49
N PHE A 410 -8.12 -16.01 -4.82
CA PHE A 410 -7.95 -15.10 -3.68
C PHE A 410 -7.66 -13.64 -4.09
N CYS A 411 -7.35 -13.40 -5.38
CA CYS A 411 -7.03 -12.09 -5.91
C CYS A 411 -8.08 -11.00 -5.58
N PRO A 412 -9.41 -11.23 -5.63
CA PRO A 412 -10.39 -10.20 -5.27
C PRO A 412 -10.30 -9.71 -3.82
N LEU A 413 -9.70 -10.48 -2.91
CA LEU A 413 -9.51 -10.08 -1.51
C LEU A 413 -8.16 -9.37 -1.28
N ASN A 414 -7.23 -9.39 -2.24
CA ASN A 414 -5.88 -8.85 -2.09
C ASN A 414 -5.16 -9.37 -0.83
N VAL A 415 -5.36 -10.65 -0.49
CA VAL A 415 -4.68 -11.31 0.64
C VAL A 415 -3.28 -11.84 0.28
N CYS A 416 -2.94 -11.91 -1.01
CA CYS A 416 -1.58 -12.17 -1.49
C CYS A 416 -1.30 -11.23 -2.65
N ASN A 417 -0.31 -10.34 -2.51
CA ASN A 417 0.01 -9.34 -3.52
C ASN A 417 1.48 -9.38 -3.97
N SER A 418 1.74 -8.75 -5.11
CA SER A 418 3.07 -8.37 -5.57
C SER A 418 3.38 -6.94 -5.14
N TYR A 419 4.62 -6.67 -4.72
CA TYR A 419 5.05 -5.38 -4.19
C TYR A 419 6.19 -4.79 -5.03
N ALA A 420 6.24 -3.47 -5.12
CA ALA A 420 7.23 -2.75 -5.93
C ALA A 420 7.51 -1.36 -5.33
N MET A 421 8.33 -1.31 -4.29
CA MET A 421 8.56 -0.08 -3.53
C MET A 421 9.60 0.84 -4.17
N LEU A 422 9.43 2.15 -3.96
CA LEU A 422 10.40 3.18 -4.36
C LEU A 422 10.75 3.13 -5.87
N THR A 423 9.77 2.85 -6.71
CA THR A 423 9.97 2.67 -8.17
C THR A 423 9.75 3.95 -8.99
N CYS A 424 9.37 5.06 -8.35
CA CYS A 424 9.25 6.36 -9.02
C CYS A 424 10.63 6.84 -9.49
N THR A 425 10.81 6.81 -10.80
CA THR A 425 12.12 6.86 -11.48
C THR A 425 12.03 7.71 -12.74
N ASN A 426 11.06 8.62 -12.78
CA ASN A 426 10.97 9.59 -13.85
C ASN A 426 11.96 10.72 -13.53
N LYS A 427 12.69 11.18 -14.54
CA LYS A 427 13.67 12.27 -14.38
C LYS A 427 13.01 13.59 -13.94
N CYS A 428 11.75 13.79 -14.32
CA CYS A 428 10.93 14.91 -13.90
C CYS A 428 9.58 14.43 -13.38
N ARG A 429 8.99 15.16 -12.45
CA ARG A 429 7.64 14.91 -11.98
C ARG A 429 6.65 15.44 -13.01
N GLN A 430 5.85 14.58 -13.62
CA GLN A 430 4.73 15.00 -14.45
C GLN A 430 3.48 15.12 -13.59
N GLU A 431 2.81 16.27 -13.63
CA GLU A 431 1.54 16.48 -12.92
C GLU A 431 0.48 17.13 -13.81
N ILE A 432 -0.78 16.81 -13.55
CA ILE A 432 -1.90 17.59 -14.10
C ILE A 432 -2.16 18.80 -13.19
N ILE A 433 -2.34 19.96 -13.77
CA ILE A 433 -2.91 21.12 -13.10
C ILE A 433 -4.29 21.36 -13.68
N ILE A 434 -5.23 21.67 -12.79
CA ILE A 434 -6.60 22.01 -13.15
C ILE A 434 -6.69 23.52 -13.08
N GLU A 435 -7.05 24.11 -14.21
CA GLU A 435 -7.25 25.55 -14.37
C GLU A 435 -8.73 25.80 -14.61
N GLU A 436 -9.28 26.80 -13.95
CA GLU A 436 -10.66 27.24 -14.10
C GLU A 436 -10.70 28.66 -14.68
N LEU A 437 -11.57 28.88 -15.66
CA LEU A 437 -11.78 30.21 -16.25
C LEU A 437 -12.90 30.93 -15.50
N HIS A 438 -12.55 32.07 -14.88
CA HIS A 438 -13.50 32.94 -14.18
C HIS A 438 -13.58 34.31 -14.85
N LYS A 439 -14.77 34.90 -14.87
CA LYS A 439 -14.97 36.28 -15.32
C LYS A 439 -14.78 37.22 -14.12
N ILE A 440 -13.75 38.06 -14.16
CA ILE A 440 -13.44 39.04 -13.12
C ILE A 440 -13.57 40.42 -13.77
N GLY A 441 -14.70 41.08 -13.54
CA GLY A 441 -15.07 42.30 -14.27
C GLY A 441 -15.34 42.01 -15.75
N ASN A 442 -14.61 42.69 -16.65
CA ASN A 442 -14.72 42.50 -18.10
C ASN A 442 -13.73 41.47 -18.67
N GLU A 443 -12.74 41.01 -17.89
CA GLU A 443 -11.71 40.07 -18.34
C GLU A 443 -11.96 38.65 -17.84
N CYS A 444 -11.65 37.66 -18.68
CA CYS A 444 -11.66 36.25 -18.29
C CYS A 444 -10.25 35.82 -17.88
N LYS A 445 -10.06 35.39 -16.63
CA LYS A 445 -8.75 34.97 -16.09
C LYS A 445 -8.77 33.50 -15.70
N TRP A 446 -7.70 32.80 -16.05
CA TRP A 446 -7.46 31.42 -15.61
C TRP A 446 -6.90 31.41 -14.20
N GLN A 447 -7.52 30.65 -13.31
CA GLN A 447 -7.06 30.44 -11.93
C GLN A 447 -6.72 28.97 -11.71
N TYR A 448 -5.66 28.72 -10.95
CA TYR A 448 -5.23 27.37 -10.59
C TYR A 448 -6.06 26.82 -9.42
N VAL A 449 -6.52 25.58 -9.53
CA VAL A 449 -7.15 24.87 -8.41
C VAL A 449 -6.07 24.34 -7.48
N ASN A 450 -5.97 24.92 -6.29
CA ASN A 450 -4.96 24.58 -5.30
C ASN A 450 -5.44 23.48 -4.35
N PHE A 451 -4.76 22.33 -4.36
CA PHE A 451 -5.03 21.22 -3.44
C PHE A 451 -4.30 21.38 -2.09
N ASN A 452 -4.74 20.63 -1.08
CA ASN A 452 -4.21 20.76 0.27
C ASN A 452 -2.78 20.25 0.41
N TYR A 453 -2.46 19.17 -0.29
CA TYR A 453 -1.22 18.42 -0.13
C TYR A 453 -0.31 18.48 -1.37
N LYS A 454 -0.90 18.64 -2.55
CA LYS A 454 -0.16 18.71 -3.83
C LYS A 454 0.68 20.00 -3.92
N PRO A 455 1.91 19.96 -4.48
CA PRO A 455 2.71 21.16 -4.71
C PRO A 455 2.18 21.96 -5.91
N GLY A 456 1.08 22.69 -5.71
CA GLY A 456 0.57 23.65 -6.70
C GLY A 456 1.39 24.95 -6.69
N ASN A 457 1.67 25.48 -5.50
CA ASN A 457 2.41 26.72 -5.31
C ASN A 457 3.93 26.47 -5.32
N ILE A 458 4.60 27.08 -6.30
CA ILE A 458 6.04 26.90 -6.57
C ILE A 458 6.91 27.41 -5.41
N ASN A 459 6.36 28.28 -4.56
CA ASN A 459 7.06 28.87 -3.40
C ASN A 459 6.80 28.12 -2.08
N LYS A 460 5.94 27.10 -2.07
CA LYS A 460 5.57 26.37 -0.86
C LYS A 460 6.03 24.92 -0.94
N ILE A 461 6.63 24.43 0.14
CA ILE A 461 6.98 23.00 0.26
C ILE A 461 5.79 22.19 0.81
N GLY A 462 5.76 20.89 0.50
CA GLY A 462 4.67 20.00 0.91
C GLY A 462 4.55 19.87 2.42
N SER A 463 3.35 19.55 2.91
CA SER A 463 3.10 19.38 4.35
C SER A 463 3.62 18.04 4.89
N ILE A 464 3.99 18.05 6.16
CA ILE A 464 4.42 16.88 6.92
C ILE A 464 3.20 16.02 7.29
N LEU A 465 3.19 14.73 6.90
CA LEU A 465 2.07 13.79 7.12
C LEU A 465 2.43 12.66 8.08
N TRP A 466 3.16 12.99 9.16
CA TRP A 466 3.72 11.99 10.07
C TRP A 466 2.68 11.16 10.81
N TRP A 467 1.48 11.67 11.03
CA TRP A 467 0.41 10.92 11.69
C TRP A 467 -0.23 9.81 10.83
N GLY A 468 0.28 9.55 9.60
CA GLY A 468 -0.12 8.42 8.76
C GLY A 468 -1.24 8.71 7.75
N HIS A 469 -1.52 9.98 7.44
CA HIS A 469 -2.51 10.32 6.42
C HIS A 469 -2.05 9.98 5.02
N ILE A 470 -2.99 9.53 4.19
CA ILE A 470 -2.79 9.35 2.76
C ILE A 470 -3.82 10.21 2.03
N PRO A 471 -3.43 11.29 1.36
CA PRO A 471 -4.33 12.09 0.55
C PRO A 471 -4.59 11.38 -0.78
N ARG A 472 -5.63 10.53 -0.79
CA ARG A 472 -5.87 9.51 -1.82
C ARG A 472 -6.15 10.13 -3.20
N LEU A 473 -6.91 11.22 -3.24
CA LEU A 473 -7.23 11.93 -4.48
C LEU A 473 -5.97 12.54 -5.09
N GLU A 474 -5.19 13.30 -4.31
CA GLU A 474 -3.97 13.94 -4.78
C GLU A 474 -2.92 12.92 -5.23
N TRP A 475 -2.79 11.80 -4.53
CA TRP A 475 -1.91 10.70 -4.94
C TRP A 475 -2.36 10.07 -6.27
N LYS A 476 -3.68 9.92 -6.49
CA LYS A 476 -4.19 9.44 -7.78
C LYS A 476 -3.92 10.40 -8.93
N LEU A 477 -4.03 11.70 -8.68
CA LEU A 477 -3.68 12.73 -9.68
C LEU A 477 -2.20 12.73 -10.04
N TYR A 478 -1.32 12.40 -9.08
CA TYR A 478 0.12 12.24 -9.34
C TYR A 478 0.39 11.03 -10.25
N TYR A 479 -0.21 9.86 -9.98
CA TYR A 479 0.02 8.67 -10.79
C TYR A 479 -0.69 8.69 -12.15
N PHE A 480 -1.68 9.57 -12.34
CA PHE A 480 -2.51 9.60 -13.53
C PHE A 480 -1.71 9.64 -14.85
N ILE A 481 -0.67 10.48 -14.95
CA ILE A 481 0.05 10.67 -16.21
C ILE A 481 0.85 9.42 -16.62
N ASN A 482 1.29 8.62 -15.63
CA ASN A 482 2.00 7.37 -15.90
C ASN A 482 1.10 6.30 -16.54
N TYR A 483 -0.23 6.44 -16.48
CA TYR A 483 -1.16 5.59 -17.22
C TYR A 483 -1.22 6.04 -18.68
N THR A 484 -0.14 5.76 -19.41
CA THR A 484 0.12 6.23 -20.78
C THR A 484 -0.83 5.64 -21.83
N GLU A 485 -1.52 4.54 -21.55
CA GLU A 485 -2.44 3.90 -22.50
C GLU A 485 -3.80 4.60 -22.61
N TYR A 486 -4.33 5.12 -21.49
CA TYR A 486 -5.60 5.85 -21.47
C TYR A 486 -5.54 7.15 -22.30
N ASN A 487 -4.40 7.85 -22.21
CA ASN A 487 -4.15 9.08 -22.95
C ASN A 487 -4.04 8.87 -24.47
N LYS A 488 -3.76 7.66 -24.96
CA LYS A 488 -3.67 7.39 -26.42
C LYS A 488 -5.04 7.23 -27.07
N LYS A 489 -6.11 6.96 -26.30
CA LYS A 489 -7.46 6.75 -26.81
C LYS A 489 -8.47 7.85 -26.42
N GLY A 490 -8.05 8.90 -25.71
CA GLY A 490 -8.95 9.94 -25.19
C GLY A 490 -9.94 9.42 -24.13
N ILE A 491 -9.66 8.27 -23.53
CA ILE A 491 -10.52 7.67 -22.51
C ILE A 491 -9.92 8.01 -21.15
N TYR A 492 -10.65 8.75 -20.32
CA TYR A 492 -10.24 9.11 -18.98
C TYR A 492 -10.83 8.14 -17.94
N PRO A 493 -10.11 7.86 -16.84
CA PRO A 493 -10.65 7.11 -15.71
C PRO A 493 -11.92 7.77 -15.16
N VAL A 494 -12.90 6.94 -14.80
CA VAL A 494 -14.23 7.38 -14.32
C VAL A 494 -14.12 8.36 -13.15
N TYR A 495 -13.18 8.14 -12.23
CA TYR A 495 -12.99 9.01 -11.07
C TYR A 495 -12.59 10.45 -11.47
N ILE A 496 -11.84 10.63 -12.57
CA ILE A 496 -11.44 11.96 -13.05
C ILE A 496 -12.63 12.65 -13.71
N CYS A 497 -13.34 11.95 -14.59
CA CYS A 497 -14.53 12.50 -15.24
C CYS A 497 -15.57 12.94 -14.21
N SER A 498 -15.86 12.08 -13.23
CA SER A 498 -16.79 12.40 -12.15
C SER A 498 -16.28 13.56 -11.30
N PHE A 499 -15.01 13.54 -10.90
CA PHE A 499 -14.41 14.64 -10.13
C PHE A 499 -14.52 15.99 -10.86
N LEU A 500 -14.23 16.06 -12.15
CA LEU A 500 -14.31 17.29 -12.93
C LEU A 500 -15.74 17.79 -13.10
N LYS A 501 -16.70 16.88 -13.33
CA LYS A 501 -18.13 17.20 -13.41
C LYS A 501 -18.61 17.83 -12.10
N LYS A 502 -18.26 17.21 -10.97
CA LYS A 502 -18.68 17.67 -9.64
C LYS A 502 -17.94 18.94 -9.19
N LEU A 503 -16.67 19.10 -9.59
CA LEU A 503 -15.91 20.33 -9.39
C LEU A 503 -16.57 21.51 -10.13
N TYR A 504 -16.97 21.29 -11.38
CA TYR A 504 -17.70 22.27 -12.19
C TYR A 504 -19.02 22.68 -11.50
N ASN A 505 -19.80 21.69 -11.06
CA ASN A 505 -21.09 21.90 -10.40
C ASN A 505 -20.99 22.48 -8.97
N ARG A 506 -19.78 22.69 -8.45
CA ARG A 506 -19.56 23.23 -7.09
C ARG A 506 -20.24 22.42 -5.99
N GLU A 507 -20.15 21.09 -6.08
CA GLU A 507 -20.68 20.21 -5.03
C GLU A 507 -19.96 20.46 -3.69
N LYS A 508 -20.75 20.62 -2.62
CA LYS A 508 -20.27 21.04 -1.29
C LYS A 508 -19.17 20.12 -0.74
N GLU A 509 -19.29 18.81 -0.97
CA GLU A 509 -18.33 17.82 -0.46
C GLU A 509 -16.95 17.93 -1.12
N ILE A 510 -16.88 18.31 -2.39
CA ILE A 510 -15.61 18.51 -3.11
C ILE A 510 -14.98 19.83 -2.72
N ILE A 511 -15.77 20.90 -2.61
CA ILE A 511 -15.27 22.21 -2.18
C ILE A 511 -14.64 22.12 -0.79
N SER A 512 -15.23 21.31 0.11
CA SER A 512 -14.68 21.09 1.45
C SER A 512 -13.27 20.50 1.48
N MET A 513 -12.82 19.88 0.37
CA MET A 513 -11.47 19.33 0.25
C MET A 513 -10.41 20.40 -0.05
N PHE A 514 -10.79 21.59 -0.51
CA PHE A 514 -9.83 22.63 -0.89
C PHE A 514 -9.63 23.67 0.22
N LYS A 515 -8.39 24.15 0.34
CA LYS A 515 -7.99 25.18 1.32
C LYS A 515 -8.54 26.57 0.99
N GLU A 516 -8.63 26.92 -0.28
CA GLU A 516 -9.03 28.25 -0.73
C GLU A 516 -10.53 28.29 -1.01
N LYS A 517 -11.29 28.88 -0.08
CA LYS A 517 -12.74 29.12 -0.23
C LYS A 517 -13.10 30.19 -1.28
N ASN A 518 -12.10 30.77 -1.94
CA ASN A 518 -12.26 31.96 -2.79
C ASN A 518 -12.84 31.67 -4.17
N ILE A 519 -13.12 30.40 -4.49
CA ILE A 519 -13.67 30.00 -5.78
C ILE A 519 -15.18 29.74 -5.64
N GLN A 520 -15.95 30.80 -5.43
CA GLN A 520 -17.40 30.69 -5.20
C GLN A 520 -18.22 30.64 -6.51
N GLY A 521 -17.66 31.11 -7.63
CA GLY A 521 -18.33 31.10 -8.93
C GLY A 521 -18.26 29.74 -9.66
N VAL A 522 -19.30 29.42 -10.43
CA VAL A 522 -19.26 28.32 -11.40
C VAL A 522 -18.29 28.74 -12.52
N PRO A 523 -17.29 27.91 -12.88
CA PRO A 523 -16.32 28.28 -13.88
C PRO A 523 -16.93 28.26 -15.28
N LEU A 524 -16.45 29.11 -16.19
CA LEU A 524 -16.89 29.10 -17.59
C LEU A 524 -16.34 27.87 -18.34
N MET A 525 -15.08 27.53 -18.06
CA MET A 525 -14.37 26.41 -18.65
C MET A 525 -13.41 25.81 -17.63
N ILE A 526 -13.17 24.50 -17.74
CA ILE A 526 -12.12 23.80 -16.99
C ILE A 526 -11.09 23.30 -17.99
N LYS A 527 -9.81 23.51 -17.68
CA LYS A 527 -8.70 23.09 -18.52
C LYS A 527 -7.73 22.23 -17.74
N LEU A 528 -7.36 21.10 -18.33
CA LEU A 528 -6.38 20.17 -17.81
C LEU A 528 -5.06 20.41 -18.51
N THR A 529 -4.03 20.79 -17.75
CA THR A 529 -2.71 21.09 -18.29
C THR A 529 -1.66 20.19 -17.66
N SER A 530 -0.88 19.48 -18.48
CA SER A 530 0.22 18.67 -17.98
C SER A 530 1.46 19.54 -17.82
N HIS A 531 2.07 19.45 -16.65
CA HIS A 531 3.25 20.22 -16.26
C HIS A 531 4.38 19.30 -15.84
N TYR A 532 5.61 19.69 -16.18
CA TYR A 532 6.80 19.16 -15.53
C TYR A 532 7.11 20.00 -14.30
N TYR A 533 7.34 19.30 -13.20
CA TYR A 533 7.84 19.83 -11.95
C TYR A 533 9.24 19.28 -11.69
N MET A 534 10.11 20.16 -11.21
CA MET A 534 11.45 19.82 -10.75
C MET A 534 11.74 20.62 -9.48
N MET A 535 12.53 20.08 -8.55
CA MET A 535 13.00 20.89 -7.42
C MET A 535 13.92 22.01 -7.94
N ASN A 536 13.83 23.19 -7.33
CA ASN A 536 14.74 24.29 -7.63
C ASN A 536 16.05 24.10 -6.87
N ILE A 537 17.17 23.99 -7.59
CA ILE A 537 18.49 23.60 -7.05
C ILE A 537 19.37 24.83 -6.75
N LYS A 538 18.90 26.07 -6.97
CA LYS A 538 19.68 27.32 -6.87
C LYS A 538 20.34 27.63 -5.49
N GLY A 539 20.26 26.72 -4.51
CA GLY A 539 20.99 26.80 -3.23
C GLY A 539 21.60 25.47 -2.75
N CYS A 540 21.56 24.39 -3.55
CA CYS A 540 22.41 23.24 -3.28
C CYS A 540 23.82 23.59 -3.80
N ARG A 541 24.89 23.14 -3.12
CA ARG A 541 26.26 23.25 -3.65
C ARG A 541 26.25 22.75 -5.10
N GLU A 542 26.98 23.43 -5.98
CA GLU A 542 27.23 22.98 -7.36
C GLU A 542 27.94 21.62 -7.30
N VAL A 543 27.17 20.56 -7.07
CA VAL A 543 27.59 19.21 -7.38
C VAL A 543 27.25 19.10 -8.84
N ASP A 544 28.29 19.07 -9.67
CA ASP A 544 28.22 18.78 -11.10
C ASP A 544 27.21 17.65 -11.32
N SER A 545 25.98 18.02 -11.67
CA SER A 545 24.95 17.05 -12.00
C SER A 545 25.20 16.67 -13.44
N PRO A 546 25.67 15.45 -13.76
CA PRO A 546 25.79 15.04 -15.13
C PRO A 546 24.41 14.56 -15.56
N MET A 547 23.46 15.48 -15.78
CA MET A 547 22.22 15.26 -16.55
C MET A 547 21.31 16.49 -16.49
N CYS A 548 21.59 17.43 -17.38
CA CYS A 548 20.57 18.09 -18.18
C CYS A 548 21.29 18.69 -19.39
N ASN A 549 21.56 17.88 -20.42
CA ASN A 549 21.77 18.37 -21.79
C ASN A 549 20.44 18.97 -22.30
N PHE A 550 19.94 20.00 -21.64
CA PHE A 550 18.92 20.87 -22.17
C PHE A 550 19.63 22.08 -22.74
N ARG A 551 19.42 22.36 -24.03
CA ARG A 551 19.93 23.58 -24.66
C ARG A 551 19.48 24.78 -23.83
N MET A 552 20.37 25.75 -23.62
CA MET A 552 20.13 27.00 -22.87
C MET A 552 18.85 27.75 -23.30
N GLU A 553 18.35 27.49 -24.51
CA GLU A 553 17.09 28.02 -25.04
C GLU A 553 15.83 27.52 -24.30
N GLU A 554 15.86 26.34 -23.67
CA GLU A 554 14.70 25.79 -22.94
C GLU A 554 14.49 26.41 -21.55
N TYR A 555 15.48 27.10 -21.00
CA TYR A 555 15.40 27.70 -19.66
C TYR A 555 14.39 28.85 -19.57
N LYS A 556 14.12 29.55 -20.67
CA LYS A 556 13.15 30.66 -20.74
C LYS A 556 11.68 30.23 -20.56
N GLN A 557 11.38 28.92 -20.58
CA GLN A 557 10.01 28.38 -20.46
C GLN A 557 9.66 27.85 -19.06
N TRP A 558 10.56 27.95 -18.07
CA TRP A 558 10.34 27.45 -16.72
C TRP A 558 10.00 28.56 -15.73
N GLU A 559 8.83 28.47 -15.11
CA GLU A 559 8.47 29.28 -13.95
C GLU A 559 9.29 28.79 -12.74
N CYS A 560 10.14 29.66 -12.20
CA CYS A 560 11.00 29.35 -11.07
C CYS A 560 10.46 30.00 -9.79
N GLY A 561 10.24 29.18 -8.76
CA GLY A 561 9.90 29.66 -7.41
C GLY A 561 10.92 29.18 -6.40
N LYS A 562 10.63 29.41 -5.12
CA LYS A 562 11.58 29.13 -4.02
C LYS A 562 12.02 27.66 -3.95
N TYR A 563 11.08 26.72 -4.13
CA TYR A 563 11.36 25.28 -3.98
C TYR A 563 11.16 24.48 -5.27
N TRP A 564 10.34 24.97 -6.19
CA TRP A 564 9.99 24.25 -7.41
C TRP A 564 10.35 25.05 -8.66
N LYS A 565 10.53 24.32 -9.77
CA LYS A 565 10.50 24.84 -11.13
C LYS A 565 9.35 24.14 -11.83
N ARG A 566 8.57 24.88 -12.60
CA ARG A 566 7.41 24.38 -13.32
C ARG A 566 7.49 24.76 -14.80
N ARG A 567 7.23 23.81 -15.69
CA ARG A 567 7.08 24.05 -17.13
C ARG A 567 5.81 23.41 -17.65
N LYS A 568 5.01 24.19 -18.37
CA LYS A 568 3.83 23.69 -19.08
C LYS A 568 4.26 22.89 -20.30
N VAL A 569 3.77 21.67 -20.41
CA VAL A 569 4.14 20.75 -21.50
C VAL A 569 3.10 20.81 -22.61
N ARG A 570 1.84 20.57 -22.25
CA ARG A 570 0.71 20.58 -23.17
C ARG A 570 -0.59 20.81 -22.43
N VAL A 571 -1.58 21.30 -23.15
CA VAL A 571 -2.99 21.23 -22.73
C VAL A 571 -3.47 19.82 -23.09
N MET A 572 -3.98 19.10 -22.11
CA MET A 572 -4.55 17.76 -22.35
C MET A 572 -5.96 17.91 -22.93
N GLU A 573 -6.81 18.65 -22.22
CA GLU A 573 -8.20 18.88 -22.62
C GLU A 573 -8.71 20.21 -22.10
N THR A 574 -9.70 20.76 -22.80
CA THR A 574 -10.46 21.94 -22.40
C THR A 574 -11.92 21.57 -22.41
N LEU A 575 -12.52 21.48 -21.22
CA LEU A 575 -13.92 21.14 -21.04
C LEU A 575 -14.73 22.45 -21.01
N LYS A 576 -15.61 22.59 -22.00
CA LYS A 576 -16.64 23.62 -22.02
C LYS A 576 -17.94 23.01 -21.51
N TYR A 577 -18.70 23.80 -20.76
CA TYR A 577 -20.06 23.41 -20.39
C TYR A 577 -20.90 23.27 -21.65
N ARG A 578 -21.43 22.07 -21.88
CA ARG A 578 -22.61 21.92 -22.71
C ARG A 578 -23.78 22.11 -21.76
N GLU A 579 -24.48 23.24 -21.89
CA GLU A 579 -25.87 23.28 -21.44
C GLU A 579 -26.55 22.06 -22.04
N ASN A 580 -27.09 21.20 -21.18
CA ASN A 580 -28.09 20.25 -21.65
C ASN A 580 -29.20 21.11 -22.25
N LYS A 581 -29.25 21.19 -23.58
CA LYS A 581 -30.46 21.59 -24.27
C LYS A 581 -31.48 20.50 -23.98
N THR A 582 -32.15 20.61 -22.84
CA THR A 582 -33.46 20.00 -22.61
C THR A 582 -34.43 20.79 -23.48
N ASN A 583 -34.51 20.40 -24.76
CA ASN A 583 -35.67 20.65 -25.60
C ASN A 583 -36.35 19.31 -25.83
#